data_AF-H4F6W7-F1
#
_entry.id   AF-H4F6W7-F1
#
_cell.length_a   1.000
_cell.length_b   1.000
_cell.length_c   1.000
_cell.angle_alpha   90.00
_cell.angle_beta   90.00
_cell.angle_gamma   90.00
#
_symmetry.space_group_name_H-M   'P 1'
#
loop_
_entity.id
_entity.type
_entity.pdbx_description
1 polymer ?
#
loop_
_entity_poly.entity_id
_entity_poly.type
_entity_poly.pdbx_seq_one_letter_code
_entity_poly.pdbx_strand_id
1 'polypeptide(L)'
;MTDVAVTLFIPIDDIVDALEPRVALLMSQTRAVRPPKRKDLTKALINACGELAEAYTRYENGLGTRDEQPALKKVLLASTHVRRAFKGCKNSL
;
A
#
# COMPACT_ATOMS: atom_id res chain seq x y z
N MET A 1 49.74 12.19 -34.61
CA MET A 1 48.97 10.94 -34.45
C MET A 1 47.72 11.10 -35.30
N THR A 2 47.61 10.30 -36.36
CA THR A 2 46.45 10.31 -37.26
C THR A 2 45.38 9.40 -36.68
N ASP A 3 44.27 9.97 -36.21
CA ASP A 3 43.11 9.20 -35.76
C ASP A 3 42.48 8.49 -36.96
N VAL A 4 42.51 7.15 -36.93
CA VAL A 4 41.79 6.32 -37.89
C VAL A 4 40.40 6.07 -37.30
N ALA A 5 39.39 6.68 -37.90
CA ALA A 5 38.00 6.45 -37.51
C ALA A 5 37.61 5.01 -37.87
N VAL A 6 37.49 4.15 -36.87
CA VAL A 6 37.01 2.77 -37.03
C VAL A 6 35.50 2.79 -36.84
N THR A 7 34.76 2.59 -37.92
CA THR A 7 33.31 2.42 -37.88
C THR A 7 33.01 0.98 -37.47
N LEU A 8 32.70 0.75 -36.19
CA LEU A 8 32.25 -0.54 -35.69
C LEU A 8 30.80 -0.76 -36.13
N PHE A 9 30.58 -1.75 -37.00
CA PHE A 9 29.24 -2.20 -37.36
C PHE A 9 28.76 -3.15 -36.27
N ILE A 10 27.83 -2.71 -35.44
CA ILE A 10 27.22 -3.54 -34.39
C ILE A 10 25.94 -4.12 -34.98
N PRO A 11 25.85 -5.45 -35.20
CA PRO A 11 24.63 -6.09 -35.70
C PRO A 11 23.62 -6.18 -34.55
N ILE A 12 22.85 -5.10 -34.37
CA ILE A 12 21.86 -5.00 -33.29
C ILE A 12 20.81 -6.11 -33.42
N ASP A 13 20.45 -6.49 -34.64
CA ASP A 13 19.44 -7.52 -34.92
C ASP A 13 19.85 -8.89 -34.33
N ASP A 14 21.11 -9.32 -34.53
CA ASP A 14 21.64 -10.57 -33.96
C ASP A 14 21.68 -10.55 -32.42
N ILE A 15 21.90 -9.38 -31.83
CA ILE A 15 21.90 -9.20 -30.37
C ILE A 15 20.47 -9.30 -29.82
N VAL A 16 19.51 -8.72 -30.52
CA VAL A 16 18.09 -8.76 -30.15
C VAL A 16 17.58 -10.20 -30.25
N ASP A 17 17.82 -10.89 -31.36
CA ASP A 17 17.43 -12.30 -31.56
C ASP A 17 18.03 -13.22 -30.48
N ALA A 18 19.28 -12.97 -30.06
CA ALA A 18 19.91 -13.72 -28.98
C ALA A 18 19.33 -13.41 -27.59
N LEU A 19 18.79 -12.20 -27.39
CA LEU A 19 18.18 -11.76 -26.13
C LEU A 19 16.72 -12.15 -26.00
N GLU A 20 15.97 -12.27 -27.11
CA GLU A 20 14.56 -12.65 -27.14
C GLU A 20 14.19 -13.83 -26.22
N PRO A 21 14.88 -15.00 -26.26
CA PRO A 21 14.53 -16.12 -25.41
C PRO A 21 14.74 -15.84 -23.92
N ARG A 22 15.74 -15.02 -23.57
CA ARG A 22 16.01 -14.62 -22.18
C ARG A 22 15.01 -13.57 -21.67
N VAL A 23 14.62 -12.63 -22.53
CA VAL A 23 13.62 -11.61 -22.20
C VAL A 23 12.24 -12.24 -22.03
N ALA A 24 11.85 -13.17 -22.91
CA ALA A 24 10.61 -13.93 -22.79
C ALA A 24 10.56 -14.76 -21.48
N LEU A 25 11.67 -15.39 -21.12
CA LEU A 25 11.78 -16.15 -19.87
C LEU A 25 11.69 -15.23 -18.64
N LEU A 26 12.33 -14.06 -18.66
CA LEU A 26 12.24 -13.06 -17.59
C LEU A 26 10.83 -12.47 -17.44
N MET A 27 10.16 -12.15 -18.56
CA MET A 27 8.78 -11.68 -18.60
C MET A 27 7.81 -12.73 -18.04
N SER A 28 8.01 -14.02 -18.37
CA SER A 28 7.19 -15.12 -17.83
C SER A 28 7.35 -15.31 -16.32
N GLN A 29 8.51 -14.95 -15.77
CA GLN A 29 8.81 -15.03 -14.33
C GLN A 29 8.42 -13.76 -13.57
N THR A 30 8.12 -12.66 -14.25
CA THR A 30 7.68 -11.43 -13.60
C THR A 30 6.23 -11.61 -13.17
N ARG A 31 6.01 -12.14 -11.95
CA ARG A 31 4.72 -12.06 -11.27
C ARG A 31 4.21 -10.64 -11.41
N ALA A 32 3.03 -10.49 -12.03
CA ALA A 32 2.37 -9.20 -12.15
C ALA A 32 2.38 -8.50 -10.79
N VAL A 33 3.23 -7.47 -10.66
CA VAL A 33 3.27 -6.61 -9.49
C VAL A 33 1.94 -5.88 -9.53
N ARG A 34 0.94 -6.41 -8.80
CA ARG A 34 -0.35 -5.75 -8.67
C ARG A 34 -0.03 -4.34 -8.19
N PRO A 35 -0.45 -3.29 -8.91
CA PRO A 35 -0.20 -1.94 -8.47
C PRO A 35 -0.74 -1.80 -7.04
N PRO A 36 0.00 -1.17 -6.12
CA PRO A 36 -0.49 -0.97 -4.77
C PRO A 36 -1.84 -0.26 -4.89
N LYS A 37 -2.92 -0.94 -4.47
CA LYS A 37 -4.24 -0.30 -4.40
C LYS A 37 -4.05 0.96 -3.57
N ARG A 38 -4.20 2.14 -4.21
CA ARG A 38 -4.21 3.41 -3.48
C ARG A 38 -5.37 3.32 -2.50
N LYS A 39 -5.03 3.09 -1.23
CA LYS A 39 -6.03 3.11 -0.16
C LYS A 39 -6.50 4.56 -0.09
N ASP A 40 -7.80 4.79 -0.27
CA ASP A 40 -8.39 6.09 0.03
C ASP A 40 -8.23 6.34 1.54
N LEU A 41 -7.18 7.08 1.89
CA LEU A 41 -6.84 7.38 3.28
C LEU A 41 -7.96 8.16 3.97
N THR A 42 -8.66 9.02 3.22
CA THR A 42 -9.85 9.74 3.69
C THR A 42 -11.00 8.79 4.03
N LYS A 43 -11.29 7.78 3.20
CA LYS A 43 -12.30 6.76 3.51
C LYS A 43 -11.91 5.94 4.72
N ALA A 44 -10.62 5.60 4.86
CA ALA A 44 -10.12 4.89 6.03
C ALA A 44 -10.30 5.72 7.32
N LEU A 45 -10.10 7.03 7.26
CA LEU A 45 -10.33 7.93 8.40
C LEU A 45 -11.82 8.02 8.75
N ILE A 46 -12.70 8.19 7.76
CA ILE A 46 -14.16 8.23 7.96
C ILE A 46 -14.64 6.94 8.61
N ASN A 47 -14.18 5.77 8.11
CA ASN A 47 -14.54 4.48 8.67
C ASN A 47 -14.05 4.33 10.12
N ALA A 48 -12.81 4.74 10.42
CA ALA A 48 -12.27 4.69 11.77
C ALA A 48 -13.07 5.58 12.75
N CYS A 49 -13.53 6.76 12.30
CA CYS A 49 -14.40 7.62 13.10
C CYS A 49 -15.79 6.98 13.33
N GLY A 50 -16.34 6.28 12.33
CA GLY A 50 -17.58 5.51 12.47
C GLY A 50 -17.44 4.38 13.51
N GLU A 51 -16.37 3.60 13.44
CA GLU A 51 -16.06 2.55 14.42
C GLU A 51 -15.92 3.11 15.84
N LEU A 52 -15.31 4.29 15.99
CA LEU A 52 -15.20 4.97 17.28
C LEU A 52 -16.58 5.37 17.81
N ALA A 53 -17.44 5.96 16.97
CA ALA A 53 -18.80 6.35 17.37
C ALA A 53 -19.61 5.14 17.85
N GLU A 54 -19.59 4.03 17.10
CA GLU A 54 -20.29 2.80 17.49
C GLU A 54 -19.74 2.20 18.80
N ALA A 55 -18.42 2.20 18.97
CA ALA A 55 -17.79 1.73 20.20
C ALA A 55 -18.19 2.61 21.40
N TYR A 56 -18.29 3.93 21.20
CA TYR A 56 -18.69 4.88 22.22
C TYR A 56 -20.15 4.69 22.62
N THR A 57 -21.06 4.57 21.66
CA THR A 57 -22.47 4.27 21.94
C THR A 57 -22.64 2.94 22.70
N ARG A 58 -21.87 1.90 22.34
CA ARG A 58 -21.88 0.64 23.10
C ARG A 58 -21.35 0.79 24.52
N TYR A 59 -20.34 1.64 24.73
CA TYR A 59 -19.83 1.93 26.05
C TYR A 59 -20.87 2.65 26.90
N GLU A 60 -21.50 3.70 26.37
CA GLU A 60 -22.57 4.43 27.06
C GLU A 60 -23.73 3.50 27.44
N ASN A 61 -24.16 2.62 26.52
CA ASN A 61 -25.21 1.64 26.79
C ASN A 61 -24.80 0.55 27.80
N GLY A 62 -23.49 0.32 27.97
CA GLY A 62 -22.92 -0.70 28.84
C GLY A 62 -22.52 -0.19 30.23
N LEU A 63 -22.67 1.11 30.53
CA LEU A 63 -22.27 1.71 31.80
C LEU A 63 -22.96 1.02 32.99
N GLY A 64 -22.17 0.65 34.00
CA GLY A 64 -22.65 -0.03 35.20
C GLY A 64 -23.01 -1.51 34.98
N THR A 65 -22.79 -2.05 33.78
CA THR A 65 -22.98 -3.48 33.48
C THR A 65 -21.65 -4.22 33.45
N ARG A 66 -21.72 -5.56 33.42
CA ARG A 66 -20.53 -6.41 33.22
C ARG A 66 -19.78 -6.13 31.92
N ASP A 67 -20.45 -5.55 30.93
CA ASP A 67 -19.90 -5.31 29.58
C ASP A 67 -19.20 -3.95 29.42
N GLU A 68 -19.20 -3.11 30.47
CA GLU A 68 -18.54 -1.80 30.48
C GLU A 68 -17.06 -1.88 30.14
N GLN A 69 -16.31 -2.77 30.81
CA GLN A 69 -14.86 -2.93 30.63
C GLN A 69 -14.51 -3.43 29.20
N PRO A 70 -15.18 -4.47 28.65
CA PRO A 70 -15.03 -4.82 27.24
C PRO A 70 -15.34 -3.69 26.26
N ALA A 71 -16.39 -2.89 26.52
CA ALA A 71 -16.78 -1.78 25.68
C ALA A 71 -15.74 -0.64 25.73
N LEU A 72 -15.23 -0.30 26.92
CA LEU A 72 -14.17 0.68 27.11
C LEU A 72 -12.91 0.28 26.34
N LYS A 73 -12.52 -0.99 26.38
CA LYS A 73 -11.37 -1.51 25.62
C LYS A 73 -11.57 -1.33 24.11
N LYS A 74 -12.78 -1.51 23.59
CA LYS A 74 -13.10 -1.27 22.18
C LYS A 74 -13.00 0.22 21.83
N VAL A 75 -13.45 1.12 22.70
CA VAL A 75 -13.30 2.58 22.51
C VAL A 75 -11.83 2.97 22.43
N LEU A 76 -11.02 2.48 23.36
CA LEU A 76 -9.57 2.74 23.35
C LEU A 76 -8.92 2.23 22.06
N LEU A 77 -9.24 1.02 21.63
CA LEU A 77 -8.72 0.47 20.38
C LEU A 77 -9.15 1.28 19.15
N ALA A 78 -10.44 1.65 19.05
CA ALA A 78 -10.94 2.50 17.98
C ALA A 78 -10.24 3.87 17.94
N SER A 79 -9.95 4.46 19.11
CA SER A 79 -9.21 5.74 19.19
C SER A 79 -7.79 5.62 18.62
N THR A 80 -7.12 4.48 18.82
CA THR A 80 -5.80 4.23 18.24
C THR A 80 -5.86 4.07 16.72
N HIS A 81 -6.95 3.48 16.19
CA HIS A 81 -7.18 3.36 14.75
C HIS A 81 -7.39 4.73 14.11
N VAL A 82 -8.19 5.60 14.71
CA VAL A 82 -8.38 6.99 14.24
C VAL A 82 -7.03 7.72 14.22
N ARG A 83 -6.24 7.63 15.29
CA ARG A 83 -4.90 8.25 15.34
C ARG A 83 -3.98 7.73 14.23
N ARG A 84 -3.98 6.43 13.97
CA ARG A 84 -3.17 5.81 12.91
C ARG A 84 -3.64 6.25 11.52
N ALA A 85 -4.94 6.28 11.28
CA ALA A 85 -5.53 6.73 10.01
C ALA A 85 -5.18 8.22 9.76
N PHE A 86 -5.31 9.06 10.79
CA PHE A 86 -4.95 10.48 10.71
C PHE A 86 -3.46 10.69 10.41
N LYS A 87 -2.56 9.93 11.06
CA LYS A 87 -1.12 9.96 10.75
C LYS A 87 -0.85 9.54 9.30
N GLY A 88 -1.59 8.57 8.79
CA GLY A 88 -1.54 8.14 7.39
C GLY A 88 -1.91 9.27 6.42
N CYS A 89 -2.99 10.01 6.71
CA CYS A 89 -3.40 11.18 5.92
C CYS A 89 -2.38 12.33 5.99
N LYS A 90 -1.81 12.62 7.17
CA LYS A 90 -0.83 13.69 7.34
C LYS A 90 0.44 13.47 6.50
N ASN A 91 0.85 12.22 6.33
CA ASN A 91 2.05 11.87 5.57
C ASN A 91 1.82 11.81 4.04
N SER A 92 0.58 12.01 3.56
CA SER A 92 0.25 12.02 2.13
C SER A 92 -0.12 13.40 1.59
N LEU A 93 -0.07 14.44 2.44
CA LEU A 93 -0.18 15.85 2.08
C LEU A 93 1.23 16.43 1.95
#